data_AF-A0A1B6L9F0-F1
#
_entry.id   AF-A0A1B6L9F0-F1
#
_cell.length_a   1.000
_cell.length_b   1.000
_cell.length_c   1.000
_cell.angle_alpha   90.00
_cell.angle_beta   90.00
_cell.angle_gamma   90.00
#
_symmetry.space_group_name_H-M   'P 1'
#
loop_
_entity.id
_entity.type
_entity.pdbx_description
1 polymer ?
#
loop_
_entity_poly.entity_id
_entity_poly.type
_entity_poly.pdbx_seq_one_letter_code
_entity_poly.pdbx_strand_id
1 'polypeptide(L)'
;MPLLGDDGHTVEGRYERTFVTFSDEETMASVLPPSEPPKHPRRQFCPITRLPARFLDPVTQLPYCNVVAFRVLREAYYQQLEARGDRGSVDVAAWLAHRQTSKTSQNIKMDPSMIQITKVREEPEKSVPTESTAPVPALTSLPTIPLARIPLPEEVIPLTSPTKPMIM
;
A
#
# COMPACT_ATOMS: atom_id res chain seq x y z
N MET A 1 -6.31 -31.26 17.16
CA MET A 1 -5.13 -32.10 16.87
C MET A 1 -4.03 -31.72 17.84
N PRO A 2 -3.48 -32.65 18.61
CA PRO A 2 -2.33 -32.36 19.45
C PRO A 2 -1.09 -32.09 18.57
N LEU A 3 -0.28 -31.11 18.95
CA LEU A 3 0.98 -30.81 18.26
C LEU A 3 2.07 -31.73 18.86
N LEU A 4 2.66 -32.58 18.03
CA LEU A 4 3.77 -33.45 18.44
C LEU A 4 5.03 -32.59 18.67
N GLY A 5 5.66 -32.76 19.83
CA GLY A 5 7.01 -32.24 20.09
C GLY A 5 8.09 -33.05 19.37
N ASP A 6 9.25 -32.44 19.13
CA ASP A 6 10.41 -33.03 18.45
C ASP A 6 11.06 -34.20 19.24
N ASP A 7 10.66 -34.36 20.50
CA ASP A 7 11.08 -35.38 21.47
C ASP A 7 10.13 -36.59 21.54
N GLY A 8 9.17 -36.70 20.60
CA GLY A 8 8.24 -37.83 20.52
C GLY A 8 7.18 -37.86 21.64
N HIS A 9 7.14 -36.82 22.49
CA HIS A 9 6.10 -36.67 23.51
C HIS A 9 5.00 -35.73 23.00
N THR A 10 3.74 -36.16 23.17
CA THR A 10 2.58 -35.31 22.92
C THR A 10 2.56 -34.20 23.96
N VAL A 11 3.01 -33.00 23.59
CA VAL A 11 2.82 -31.82 24.43
C VAL A 11 1.34 -31.48 24.36
N GLU A 12 0.56 -32.05 25.26
CA GLU A 12 -0.78 -31.55 25.55
C GLU A 12 -0.61 -30.12 26.06
N GLY A 13 -0.75 -29.15 25.15
CA GLY A 13 -0.79 -27.75 25.53
C GLY A 13 -1.83 -27.57 26.63
N ARG A 14 -1.39 -27.18 27.82
CA ARG A 14 -2.31 -26.80 28.89
C ARG A 14 -2.81 -25.41 28.56
N TYR A 15 -4.10 -25.28 28.35
CA TYR A 15 -4.76 -24.01 28.10
C TYR A 15 -5.72 -23.73 29.25
N GLU A 16 -5.65 -22.53 29.80
CA GLU A 16 -6.66 -22.02 30.73
C GLU A 16 -7.56 -21.02 30.00
N ARG A 17 -8.86 -21.08 30.30
CA ARG A 17 -9.83 -20.10 29.83
C ARG A 17 -10.33 -19.32 31.03
N THR A 18 -9.86 -18.09 31.14
CA THR A 18 -10.30 -17.15 32.19
C THR A 18 -11.39 -16.25 31.62
N PHE A 19 -12.53 -16.19 32.31
CA PHE A 19 -13.60 -15.24 32.01
C PHE A 19 -13.55 -14.09 33.02
N VAL A 20 -13.67 -12.87 32.51
CA VAL A 20 -13.81 -11.67 33.34
C VAL A 20 -15.20 -11.10 33.07
N THR A 21 -16.01 -11.01 34.12
CA THR A 21 -17.36 -10.46 34.06
C THR A 21 -17.38 -9.13 34.79
N PHE A 22 -17.93 -8.09 34.16
CA PHE A 22 -18.07 -6.77 34.76
C PHE A 22 -19.51 -6.60 35.26
N SER A 23 -19.67 -5.88 36.38
CA SER A 23 -20.99 -5.55 36.92
C SER A 23 -21.69 -4.43 36.15
N ASP A 24 -20.90 -3.54 35.55
CA ASP A 24 -21.39 -2.33 34.88
C ASP A 24 -20.63 -2.05 33.58
N GLU A 25 -21.34 -1.57 32.57
CA GLU A 25 -20.81 -1.28 31.24
C GLU A 25 -19.82 -0.12 31.26
N GLU A 26 -20.04 0.87 32.14
CA GLU A 26 -19.12 2.01 32.30
C GLU A 26 -17.73 1.56 32.78
N THR A 27 -17.69 0.62 33.74
CA THR A 27 -16.43 0.06 34.23
C THR A 27 -15.71 -0.73 33.14
N MET A 28 -16.44 -1.50 32.34
CA MET A 28 -15.89 -2.23 31.21
C MET A 28 -15.29 -1.27 30.18
N ALA A 29 -16.01 -0.21 29.78
CA ALA A 29 -15.52 0.78 28.83
C ALA A 29 -14.32 1.58 29.37
N SER A 30 -14.24 1.81 30.69
CA SER A 30 -13.11 2.49 31.33
C SER A 30 -11.83 1.64 31.35
N VAL A 31 -11.97 0.33 31.59
CA VAL A 31 -10.84 -0.63 31.69
C VAL A 31 -10.42 -1.14 30.32
N LEU A 32 -11.38 -1.27 29.39
CA LEU A 32 -11.19 -1.67 28.00
C LEU A 32 -11.69 -0.55 27.09
N PRO A 33 -10.91 0.55 26.93
CA PRO A 33 -11.28 1.62 26.03
C PRO A 33 -11.56 1.07 24.63
N PRO A 34 -12.60 1.56 23.94
CA PRO A 34 -12.87 1.15 22.56
C PRO A 34 -11.68 1.55 21.67
N SER A 35 -10.83 0.57 21.36
CA SER A 35 -9.75 0.75 20.40
C SER A 35 -10.33 0.77 19.00
N GLU A 36 -9.88 1.71 18.17
CA GLU A 36 -10.07 1.58 16.73
C GLU A 36 -9.55 0.21 16.29
N PRO A 37 -10.27 -0.49 15.38
CA PRO A 37 -9.75 -1.73 14.83
C PRO A 37 -8.38 -1.43 14.19
N PRO A 38 -7.38 -2.31 14.40
CA PRO A 38 -6.05 -2.09 13.88
C PRO A 38 -6.14 -1.91 12.35
N LYS A 39 -5.64 -0.78 11.85
CA LYS A 39 -5.63 -0.51 10.41
C LYS A 39 -4.83 -1.59 9.72
N HIS A 40 -5.45 -2.26 8.74
CA HIS A 40 -4.74 -3.26 7.94
C HIS A 40 -3.52 -2.61 7.26
N PRO A 41 -2.36 -3.25 7.30
CA PRO A 41 -1.17 -2.73 6.65
C PRO A 41 -1.44 -2.54 5.15
N ARG A 42 -1.28 -1.31 4.67
CA ARG A 42 -1.49 -0.99 3.26
C ARG A 42 -0.41 -1.68 2.43
N ARG A 43 -0.82 -2.57 1.52
CA ARG A 43 0.09 -3.21 0.57
C ARG A 43 0.60 -2.16 -0.41
N GLN A 44 1.92 -2.02 -0.53
CA GLN A 44 2.53 -1.18 -1.55
C GLN A 44 2.61 -1.95 -2.87
N PHE A 45 2.38 -1.26 -3.99
CA PHE A 45 2.42 -1.84 -5.33
C PHE A 45 3.57 -1.26 -6.12
N CYS A 46 4.22 -2.10 -6.93
CA CYS A 46 5.27 -1.65 -7.82
C CYS A 46 4.69 -0.73 -8.91
N PRO A 47 5.27 0.45 -9.17
CA PRO A 47 4.75 1.37 -10.18
C PRO A 47 4.90 0.82 -11.61
N ILE A 48 5.85 -0.10 -11.83
CA ILE A 48 6.15 -0.66 -13.15
C ILE A 48 5.22 -1.83 -13.47
N THR A 49 5.16 -2.83 -12.58
CA THR A 49 4.43 -4.09 -12.84
C THR A 49 3.02 -4.12 -12.24
N ARG A 50 2.68 -3.16 -11.37
CA ARG A 50 1.42 -3.12 -10.59
C ARG A 50 1.18 -4.35 -9.70
N LEU A 51 2.21 -5.18 -9.51
CA LEU A 51 2.18 -6.29 -8.56
C LEU A 51 2.50 -5.81 -7.15
N PRO A 52 2.07 -6.55 -6.10
CA PRO A 52 2.50 -6.29 -4.73
C PRO A 52 4.02 -6.22 -4.63
N ALA A 53 4.53 -5.14 -4.06
CA ALA A 53 5.95 -4.93 -3.90
C ALA A 53 6.50 -5.77 -2.75
N ARG A 54 7.73 -6.25 -2.94
CA ARG A 54 8.47 -7.05 -1.95
C ARG A 54 9.60 -6.27 -1.32
N PHE A 55 10.09 -5.26 -2.03
CA PHE A 55 11.28 -4.49 -1.67
C PHE A 55 11.05 -3.01 -1.95
N LEU A 56 11.92 -2.18 -1.36
CA LEU A 56 11.91 -0.73 -1.50
C LEU A 56 13.32 -0.25 -1.85
N ASP A 57 13.44 0.62 -2.86
CA ASP A 57 14.74 1.11 -3.31
C ASP A 57 15.30 2.16 -2.33
N PRO A 58 16.51 2.01 -1.78
CA PRO A 58 17.03 2.94 -0.76
C PRO A 58 17.21 4.39 -1.23
N VAL A 59 17.38 4.62 -2.53
CA VAL A 59 17.59 5.98 -3.05
C VAL A 59 16.27 6.65 -3.43
N THR A 60 15.44 5.98 -4.22
CA THR A 60 14.17 6.58 -4.68
C THR A 60 13.02 6.38 -3.71
N GLN A 61 13.18 5.49 -2.72
CA GLN A 61 12.14 5.05 -1.80
C GLN A 61 10.90 4.47 -2.53
N LEU A 62 11.08 4.01 -3.77
CA LEU A 62 10.02 3.44 -4.59
C LEU A 62 9.90 1.92 -4.37
N PRO A 63 8.67 1.40 -4.25
CA PRO A 63 8.43 -0.03 -4.08
C PRO A 63 8.62 -0.81 -5.39
N TYR A 64 9.21 -2.01 -5.34
CA TYR A 64 9.36 -2.90 -6.50
C TYR A 64 9.17 -4.38 -6.16
N CYS A 65 8.83 -5.20 -7.16
CA CYS A 65 8.50 -6.62 -6.96
C CYS A 65 9.63 -7.59 -7.30
N ASN A 66 10.42 -7.33 -8.35
CA ASN A 66 11.46 -8.22 -8.86
C ASN A 66 12.70 -7.43 -9.34
N VAL A 67 13.79 -8.15 -9.62
CA VAL A 67 15.07 -7.55 -10.05
C VAL A 67 14.95 -6.87 -11.42
N VAL A 68 14.12 -7.40 -12.32
CA VAL A 68 13.89 -6.80 -13.66
C VAL A 68 13.24 -5.41 -13.51
N ALA A 69 12.21 -5.30 -12.68
CA ALA A 69 11.56 -4.04 -12.34
C ALA A 69 12.54 -3.08 -11.67
N PHE A 70 13.43 -3.57 -10.80
CA PHE A 70 14.48 -2.73 -10.22
C PHE A 70 15.42 -2.14 -11.28
N ARG A 71 15.83 -2.92 -12.29
CA ARG A 71 16.68 -2.42 -13.40
C ARG A 71 15.97 -1.32 -14.19
N VAL A 72 14.71 -1.55 -14.55
CA VAL A 72 13.90 -0.55 -15.25
C VAL A 72 13.68 0.69 -14.40
N LEU A 73 13.40 0.53 -13.10
CA LEU A 73 13.22 1.61 -12.14
C LEU A 73 14.46 2.51 -12.07
N ARG A 74 15.64 1.89 -11.96
CA ARG A 74 16.91 2.63 -11.90
C ARG A 74 17.23 3.31 -13.21
N GLU A 75 16.98 2.67 -14.34
CA GLU A 75 17.19 3.30 -15.64
C GLU A 75 16.30 4.53 -15.85
N ALA A 76 15.03 4.45 -15.43
CA ALA A 76 14.12 5.59 -15.46
C ALA A 76 14.57 6.73 -14.51
N TYR A 77 15.01 6.40 -13.30
CA TYR A 77 15.56 7.37 -12.35
C TYR A 77 16.79 8.10 -12.92
N TYR A 78 17.68 7.36 -13.58
CA TYR A 78 18.86 7.93 -14.19
C TYR A 78 18.53 8.85 -15.37
N GLN A 79 17.55 8.49 -16.20
CA GLN A 79 17.04 9.38 -17.25
C GLN A 79 16.44 10.66 -16.67
N GLN A 80 15.75 10.58 -15.53
CA GLN A 80 15.23 11.74 -14.82
C GLN A 80 16.36 12.65 -14.31
N LEU A 81 17.45 12.09 -13.77
CA LEU A 81 18.64 12.86 -13.36
C LEU A 81 19.31 13.55 -14.54
N GLU A 82 19.38 12.91 -15.71
CA GLU A 82 19.93 13.54 -16.92
C GLU A 82 19.07 14.73 -17.39
N ALA A 83 17.75 14.62 -17.30
CA ALA A 83 16.81 15.65 -17.77
C ALA A 83 16.61 16.80 -16.78
N ARG A 84 16.59 16.52 -15.46
CA ARG A 84 16.18 17.45 -14.41
C ARG A 84 17.12 17.50 -13.19
N GLY A 85 18.22 16.75 -13.22
CA GLY A 85 19.17 16.71 -12.12
C GLY A 85 19.84 18.05 -11.89
N ASP A 86 20.03 18.40 -10.62
CA ASP A 86 20.71 19.63 -10.23
C ASP A 86 22.23 19.50 -10.48
N ARG A 87 22.72 20.29 -11.45
CA ARG A 87 24.13 20.36 -11.83
C ARG A 87 24.99 21.12 -10.82
N GLY A 88 24.39 21.81 -9.86
CA GLY A 88 25.10 22.47 -8.76
C GLY A 88 25.67 21.48 -7.74
N SER A 89 25.09 20.28 -7.65
CA SER A 89 25.58 19.24 -6.75
C SER A 89 26.78 18.49 -7.36
N VAL A 90 27.87 18.42 -6.59
CA VAL A 90 29.14 17.81 -7.05
C VAL A 90 28.94 16.34 -7.41
N ASP A 91 28.18 15.59 -6.61
CA ASP A 91 27.97 14.16 -6.81
C ASP A 91 27.17 13.86 -8.09
N VAL A 92 26.09 14.61 -8.33
CA VAL A 92 25.26 14.42 -9.53
C VAL A 92 26.01 14.89 -10.77
N ALA A 93 26.76 15.99 -10.68
CA ALA A 93 27.60 16.47 -11.79
C ALA A 93 28.68 15.46 -12.18
N ALA A 94 29.41 14.91 -11.20
CA ALA A 94 30.42 13.89 -11.42
C ALA A 94 29.81 12.62 -12.04
N TRP A 95 28.67 12.18 -11.52
CA TRP A 95 27.96 11.03 -12.05
C TRP A 95 27.44 11.24 -13.48
N LEU A 96 26.90 12.43 -13.80
CA LEU A 96 26.45 12.78 -15.14
C LEU A 96 27.59 12.75 -16.16
N ALA A 97 28.76 13.28 -15.80
CA ALA A 97 29.95 13.23 -16.65
C ALA A 97 30.38 11.78 -16.93
N HIS A 98 30.46 10.94 -15.89
CA HIS A 98 30.79 9.51 -16.03
C HIS A 98 29.77 8.77 -16.91
N ARG A 99 28.48 9.08 -16.76
CA ARG A 99 27.40 8.42 -17.51
C ARG A 99 27.43 8.77 -19.00
N GLN A 100 27.76 10.01 -19.36
CA GLN A 100 27.90 10.42 -20.76
C GLN A 100 28.99 9.60 -21.49
N THR A 101 30.12 9.35 -20.84
CA THR A 101 31.18 8.50 -21.39
C THR A 101 30.71 7.05 -21.58
N SER A 102 29.94 6.52 -20.63
CA SER A 102 29.48 5.14 -20.62
C SER A 102 28.34 4.85 -21.61
N LYS A 103 27.46 5.83 -21.85
CA LYS A 103 26.23 5.67 -22.66
C LYS A 103 26.53 5.49 -24.15
N THR A 104 27.57 6.13 -24.65
CA THR A 104 28.03 6.00 -26.04
C THR A 104 28.47 4.58 -26.39
N SER A 105 28.93 3.81 -25.39
CA SER A 105 29.49 2.48 -25.59
C SER A 105 28.49 1.33 -25.40
N GLN A 106 27.28 1.59 -24.88
CA GLN A 106 26.38 0.55 -24.40
C GLN A 106 25.00 0.63 -25.08
N ASN A 107 24.93 0.19 -26.34
CA ASN A 107 23.66 -0.16 -26.98
C ASN A 107 23.29 -1.60 -26.56
N ILE A 108 22.80 -1.76 -25.34
CA ILE A 108 22.36 -3.06 -24.83
C ILE A 108 20.97 -3.34 -25.42
N LYS A 109 20.92 -4.27 -26.37
CA LYS A 109 19.69 -4.80 -26.95
C LYS A 109 18.92 -5.56 -25.87
N MET A 110 17.92 -4.93 -25.27
CA MET A 110 17.00 -5.61 -24.35
C MET A 110 15.96 -6.35 -25.19
N ASP A 111 15.91 -7.68 -25.08
CA ASP A 111 14.88 -8.47 -25.73
C ASP A 111 13.53 -8.29 -25.01
N PRO A 112 12.45 -7.87 -25.71
CA PRO A 112 11.15 -7.59 -25.10
C PRO A 112 10.53 -8.78 -24.36
N SER A 113 10.96 -10.00 -24.67
CA SER A 113 10.38 -11.25 -24.15
C SER A 113 10.71 -11.52 -22.68
N MET A 114 11.58 -10.72 -22.04
CA MET A 114 11.87 -10.83 -20.61
C MET A 114 10.89 -10.04 -19.73
N ILE A 115 10.08 -9.15 -20.31
CA ILE A 115 8.98 -8.47 -19.62
C ILE A 115 7.70 -9.30 -19.80
N GLN A 116 7.72 -10.55 -19.35
CA GLN A 116 6.51 -11.35 -19.27
C GLN A 116 5.70 -10.83 -18.08
N ILE A 117 4.76 -9.93 -18.36
CA ILE A 117 3.66 -9.62 -17.46
C ILE A 117 2.82 -10.89 -17.44
N THR A 118 3.08 -11.77 -16.48
CA THR A 118 2.22 -12.94 -16.27
C THR A 118 0.84 -12.41 -15.96
N LYS A 119 -0.03 -12.53 -16.96
CA LYS A 119 -1.49 -12.42 -16.90
C LYS A 119 -1.93 -13.06 -15.59
N VAL A 120 -2.50 -12.26 -14.68
CA VAL A 120 -3.18 -12.79 -13.51
C VAL A 120 -4.22 -13.76 -14.05
N ARG A 121 -4.03 -15.04 -13.74
CA ARG A 121 -5.04 -16.07 -13.92
C ARG A 121 -6.12 -15.73 -12.91
N GLU A 122 -7.23 -15.21 -13.40
CA GLU A 122 -8.46 -15.13 -12.65
C GLU A 122 -8.87 -16.59 -12.37
N GLU A 123 -8.70 -17.02 -11.13
CA GLU A 123 -9.15 -18.34 -10.69
C GLU A 123 -10.68 -18.31 -10.68
N PRO A 124 -11.37 -19.23 -11.41
CA PRO A 124 -12.81 -19.32 -11.32
C PRO A 124 -13.16 -19.83 -9.92
N GLU A 125 -13.97 -19.05 -9.21
CA GLU A 125 -14.42 -19.35 -7.86
C GLU A 125 -15.12 -20.71 -7.84
N LYS A 126 -14.47 -21.71 -7.23
CA LYS A 126 -15.01 -23.05 -7.09
C LYS A 126 -15.93 -23.09 -5.88
N SER A 127 -17.19 -23.33 -6.19
CA SER A 127 -18.32 -23.77 -5.38
C SER A 127 -18.03 -24.46 -4.04
N VAL A 128 -18.78 -24.05 -3.01
CA VAL A 128 -19.15 -24.89 -1.86
C VAL A 128 -20.69 -24.87 -1.74
N PRO A 129 -21.38 -26.02 -1.63
CA PRO A 129 -22.82 -26.10 -1.46
C PRO A 129 -23.20 -26.27 0.02
N THR A 130 -24.20 -25.54 0.53
CA THR A 130 -25.19 -26.11 1.47
C THR A 130 -26.47 -25.26 1.52
N GLU A 131 -27.59 -25.99 1.49
CA GLU A 131 -29.00 -25.60 1.50
C GLU A 131 -29.47 -25.13 2.89
N SER A 132 -30.26 -24.04 2.97
CA SER A 132 -31.38 -23.90 3.93
C SER A 132 -32.26 -22.67 3.64
N THR A 133 -33.47 -22.94 3.15
CA THR A 133 -34.79 -22.32 3.43
C THR A 133 -34.89 -20.85 3.87
N ALA A 134 -35.55 -20.02 3.05
CA ALA A 134 -36.73 -19.20 3.41
C ALA A 134 -37.33 -18.48 2.18
N PRO A 135 -38.66 -18.22 2.13
CA PRO A 135 -39.34 -17.65 0.96
C PRO A 135 -39.18 -16.14 0.85
N VAL A 136 -39.13 -15.68 -0.40
CA VAL A 136 -39.01 -14.28 -0.84
C VAL A 136 -40.26 -13.47 -0.52
N PRO A 137 -40.14 -12.22 -0.02
CA PRO A 137 -41.17 -11.22 -0.25
C PRO A 137 -40.76 -10.17 -1.29
N ALA A 138 -41.82 -9.68 -1.95
CA ALA A 138 -41.90 -8.83 -3.12
C ALA A 138 -41.04 -7.56 -3.16
N LEU A 139 -40.74 -7.19 -4.41
CA LEU A 139 -40.13 -5.97 -4.89
C LEU A 139 -40.79 -4.70 -4.32
N THR A 140 -39.97 -3.79 -3.79
CA THR A 140 -40.33 -2.39 -3.63
C THR A 140 -39.24 -1.49 -4.24
N SER A 141 -39.70 -0.54 -5.04
CA SER A 141 -39.00 0.39 -5.92
C SER A 141 -37.89 1.22 -5.25
N LEU A 142 -36.78 1.40 -5.98
CA LEU A 142 -35.73 2.39 -5.70
C LEU A 142 -36.28 3.82 -5.80
N PRO A 143 -35.95 4.74 -4.86
CA PRO A 143 -36.16 6.16 -5.07
C PRO A 143 -35.07 6.76 -5.95
N THR A 144 -35.47 7.48 -7.00
CA THR A 144 -34.63 8.33 -7.84
C THR A 144 -34.05 9.48 -7.02
N ILE A 145 -32.73 9.52 -6.86
CA ILE A 145 -32.03 10.63 -6.22
C ILE A 145 -31.84 11.75 -7.27
N PRO A 146 -32.33 12.98 -7.06
CA PRO A 146 -32.05 14.09 -7.95
C PRO A 146 -30.61 14.60 -7.78
N LEU A 147 -29.94 14.82 -8.91
CA LEU A 147 -28.58 15.34 -9.00
C LEU A 147 -28.55 16.79 -8.51
N ALA A 148 -28.06 17.03 -7.30
CA ALA A 148 -27.83 18.37 -6.79
C ALA A 148 -26.62 19.02 -7.50
N ARG A 149 -26.88 20.18 -8.08
CA ARG A 149 -25.93 21.06 -8.78
C ARG A 149 -24.87 21.57 -7.81
N ILE A 150 -23.61 21.23 -8.05
CA ILE A 150 -22.45 21.70 -7.31
C ILE A 150 -22.27 23.22 -7.55
N PRO A 151 -22.27 24.08 -6.53
CA PRO A 151 -21.85 25.47 -6.68
C PRO A 151 -20.31 25.56 -6.63
N LEU A 152 -19.73 26.16 -7.66
CA LEU A 152 -18.36 26.70 -7.65
C LEU A 152 -18.26 27.86 -6.65
N PRO A 153 -17.14 28.00 -5.94
CA PRO A 153 -16.72 29.30 -5.45
C PRO A 153 -15.44 29.74 -6.17
N GLU A 154 -15.57 30.75 -7.04
CA GLU A 154 -14.57 31.81 -7.13
C GLU A 154 -14.82 32.74 -5.93
N GLU A 155 -13.79 33.06 -5.15
CA GLU A 155 -13.20 34.41 -5.16
C GLU A 155 -12.01 34.50 -4.19
N VAL A 156 -11.05 35.27 -4.65
CA VAL A 156 -9.78 35.65 -4.03
C VAL A 156 -10.04 36.76 -3.00
N ILE A 157 -9.49 36.65 -1.79
CA ILE A 157 -9.23 37.84 -0.93
C ILE A 157 -7.88 37.66 -0.19
N PRO A 158 -6.99 38.68 -0.17
CA PRO A 158 -5.59 38.54 0.26
C PRO A 158 -5.32 38.88 1.75
N LEU A 159 -4.16 38.40 2.20
CA LEU A 159 -3.24 38.96 3.22
C LEU A 159 -3.84 39.74 4.41
N THR A 160 -3.68 39.21 5.62
CA THR A 160 -3.01 39.94 6.73
C THR A 160 -2.51 38.96 7.80
N SER A 161 -1.27 39.16 8.26
CA SER A 161 -0.68 38.51 9.42
C SER A 161 -0.90 39.37 10.67
N PRO A 162 -1.27 38.78 11.83
CA PRO A 162 -1.06 39.46 13.11
C PRO A 162 0.05 38.80 13.95
N THR A 163 1.00 39.65 14.30
CA THR A 163 2.13 39.50 15.20
C THR A 163 1.72 39.09 16.62
N LYS A 164 2.52 38.20 17.19
CA LYS A 164 2.47 37.68 18.57
C LYS A 164 2.87 38.76 19.59
N PRO A 165 2.19 38.90 20.74
CA PRO A 165 2.80 39.46 21.93
C PRO A 165 3.38 38.34 22.82
N MET A 166 4.63 38.55 23.21
CA MET A 166 5.40 37.80 24.20
C MET A 166 5.01 38.33 25.59
N ILE A 167 4.57 37.46 26.50
CA ILE A 167 4.40 37.80 27.91
C ILE A 167 5.57 37.17 28.65
N MET A 168 6.30 38.01 29.39
CA MET A 168 7.39 37.66 30.32
C MET A 168 6.85 37.11 31.63
#